data_AF-Q7Z1R4-F1
#
_entry.id   AF-Q7Z1R4-F1
#
_cell.length_a   1.000
_cell.length_b   1.000
_cell.length_c   1.000
_cell.angle_alpha   90.00
_cell.angle_beta   90.00
_cell.angle_gamma   90.00
#
_symmetry.space_group_name_H-M   'P 1'
#
loop_
_entity.id
_entity.type
_entity.pdbx_description
1 polymer ?
#
loop_
_entity_poly.entity_id
_entity_poly.type
_entity_poly.pdbx_seq_one_letter_code
_entity_poly.pdbx_strand_id
1 'polypeptide(L)'
;WNQIYNAGISAGSRLTMGNKIFSTLFKLKPESEALFSNVNVANMSSGAFHAHAVRVLSGLDMGISYLNDAATLTSLISHLATQHVARTGLKAVYFGAMGKVLMTVLPALIDNFNPDAW
;
A
#
# COMPACT_ATOMS: atom_id res chain seq x y z
N TRP A 1 -13.35 0.11 -2.34
CA TRP A 1 -12.34 0.73 -1.46
C TRP A 1 -12.91 1.20 -0.12
N ASN A 2 -13.86 2.15 -0.10
CA ASN A 2 -14.43 2.67 1.17
C ASN A 2 -15.04 1.59 2.09
N GLN A 3 -15.59 0.49 1.51
CA GLN A 3 -16.07 -0.69 2.24
C GLN A 3 -15.02 -1.35 3.12
N ILE A 4 -13.73 -1.29 2.75
CA ILE A 4 -12.65 -1.98 3.47
C ILE A 4 -11.75 -1.03 4.27
N TYR A 5 -11.72 0.25 3.90
CA TYR A 5 -10.88 1.25 4.55
C TYR A 5 -11.64 2.09 5.59
N ASN A 6 -12.90 2.48 5.28
CA ASN A 6 -13.71 3.38 6.11
C ASN A 6 -14.87 2.68 6.84
N ALA A 7 -15.44 1.60 6.28
CA ALA A 7 -16.59 0.95 6.88
C ALA A 7 -16.19 0.02 8.04
N GLY A 8 -16.14 0.55 9.27
CA GLY A 8 -16.20 -0.24 10.52
C GLY A 8 -15.11 -1.31 10.75
N ILE A 9 -14.14 -1.42 9.84
CA ILE A 9 -13.05 -2.37 9.88
C ILE A 9 -12.14 -1.94 11.04
N SER A 10 -12.11 -2.76 12.10
CA SER A 10 -11.28 -2.52 13.28
C SER A 10 -9.84 -2.25 12.87
N ALA A 11 -9.08 -1.51 13.69
CA ALA A 11 -7.66 -1.29 13.44
C ALA A 11 -6.92 -2.61 13.11
N GLY A 12 -7.32 -3.72 13.73
CA GLY A 12 -6.78 -5.06 13.47
C GLY A 12 -6.93 -5.52 12.01
N SER A 13 -8.06 -5.26 11.37
CA SER A 13 -8.27 -5.71 9.99
C SER A 13 -7.50 -4.87 8.96
N ARG A 14 -7.22 -3.58 9.23
CA ARG A 14 -6.28 -2.78 8.44
C ARG A 14 -4.85 -3.33 8.53
N LEU A 15 -4.45 -3.81 9.71
CA LEU A 15 -3.15 -4.47 9.90
C LEU A 15 -3.07 -5.79 9.15
N THR A 16 -4.12 -6.62 9.22
CA THR A 16 -4.20 -7.87 8.45
C THR A 16 -4.09 -7.61 6.94
N MET A 17 -4.80 -6.62 6.42
CA MET A 17 -4.72 -6.23 5.01
C MET A 17 -3.32 -5.73 4.64
N GLY A 18 -2.73 -4.83 5.44
CA GLY A 18 -1.38 -4.33 5.24
C GLY A 18 -0.35 -5.47 5.18
N ASN A 19 -0.40 -6.37 6.17
CA ASN A 19 0.50 -7.54 6.21
C ASN A 19 0.27 -8.47 5.01
N LYS A 20 -0.97 -8.67 4.58
CA LYS A 20 -1.28 -9.48 3.39
C LYS A 20 -0.69 -8.85 2.12
N ILE A 21 -0.83 -7.54 1.93
CA ILE A 21 -0.25 -6.81 0.80
C ILE A 21 1.27 -6.95 0.80
N PHE A 22 1.94 -6.59 1.90
CA PHE A 22 3.41 -6.63 1.95
C PHE A 22 3.97 -8.05 1.87
N SER A 23 3.36 -9.02 2.54
CA SER A 23 3.81 -10.42 2.42
C SER A 23 3.64 -10.96 1.00
N THR A 24 2.61 -10.52 0.27
CA THR A 24 2.43 -10.88 -1.14
C THR A 24 3.45 -10.17 -2.03
N LEU A 25 3.78 -8.91 -1.73
CA LEU A 25 4.86 -8.18 -2.40
C LEU A 25 6.21 -8.87 -2.23
N PHE A 26 6.58 -9.25 -1.00
CA PHE A 26 7.85 -9.92 -0.72
C PHE A 26 7.91 -11.32 -1.32
N LYS A 27 6.78 -12.02 -1.46
CA LYS A 27 6.73 -13.27 -2.23
C LYS A 27 6.94 -13.06 -3.73
N LEU A 28 6.37 -11.98 -4.29
CA LEU A 28 6.48 -11.66 -5.71
C LEU A 28 7.85 -11.06 -6.08
N LYS A 29 8.46 -10.30 -5.15
CA LYS A 29 9.73 -9.60 -5.25
C LYS A 29 10.50 -9.69 -3.94
N PRO A 30 11.14 -10.83 -3.61
CA PRO A 30 11.87 -11.02 -2.36
C PRO A 30 12.93 -9.95 -2.11
N GLU A 31 13.58 -9.47 -3.17
CA GLU A 31 14.59 -8.41 -3.10
C GLU A 31 14.05 -7.07 -2.57
N SER A 32 12.73 -6.86 -2.61
CA SER A 32 12.10 -5.65 -2.10
C SER A 32 12.01 -5.61 -0.57
N GLU A 33 12.10 -6.76 0.12
CA GLU A 33 12.00 -6.84 1.57
C GLU A 33 13.10 -6.00 2.26
N ALA A 34 14.32 -6.01 1.70
CA ALA A 34 15.45 -5.25 2.22
C ALA A 34 15.22 -3.72 2.27
N LEU A 35 14.30 -3.19 1.46
CA LEU A 35 13.93 -1.76 1.46
C LEU A 35 13.19 -1.34 2.74
N PHE A 36 12.68 -2.30 3.51
CA PHE A 36 11.84 -2.07 4.69
C PHE A 36 12.57 -2.40 6.01
N SER A 37 13.90 -2.51 5.99
CA SER A 37 14.73 -2.74 7.19
C SER A 37 14.50 -1.68 8.28
N ASN A 38 14.37 -0.41 7.89
CA ASN A 38 14.10 0.72 8.79
C ASN A 38 12.73 0.68 9.49
N VAL A 39 11.86 -0.24 9.11
CA VAL A 39 10.52 -0.41 9.73
C VAL A 39 10.35 -1.80 10.33
N ASN A 40 11.45 -2.51 10.60
CA ASN A 40 11.47 -3.82 11.24
C ASN A 40 10.68 -4.90 10.46
N VAL A 41 10.88 -4.96 9.14
CA VAL A 41 10.21 -5.95 8.27
C VAL A 41 10.44 -7.40 8.69
N ALA A 42 11.59 -7.71 9.31
CA ALA A 42 11.88 -9.03 9.87
C ALA A 42 10.84 -9.50 10.90
N ASN A 43 10.11 -8.56 11.52
CA ASN A 43 8.93 -8.84 12.32
C ASN A 43 7.75 -7.99 11.84
N MET A 44 7.03 -8.48 10.84
CA MET A 44 5.84 -7.83 10.29
C MET A 44 4.69 -7.65 11.31
N SER A 45 4.72 -8.35 12.45
CA SER A 45 3.77 -8.15 13.55
C SER A 45 4.19 -7.04 14.52
N SER A 46 5.35 -6.42 14.32
CA SER A 46 5.86 -5.36 15.17
C SER A 46 5.09 -4.05 14.98
N GLY A 47 5.00 -3.24 16.05
CA GLY A 47 4.37 -1.92 15.98
C GLY A 47 4.99 -1.00 14.92
N ALA A 48 6.30 -1.10 14.68
CA ALA A 48 6.99 -0.33 13.65
C ALA A 48 6.52 -0.68 12.23
N PHE A 49 6.41 -1.97 11.92
CA PHE A 49 5.95 -2.43 10.61
C PHE A 49 4.46 -2.14 10.41
N HIS A 50 3.64 -2.41 11.43
CA HIS A 50 2.22 -2.06 11.43
C HIS A 50 1.98 -0.58 11.19
N ALA A 51 2.71 0.31 11.88
CA ALA A 51 2.61 1.74 11.66
C ALA A 51 3.01 2.13 10.23
N HIS A 52 4.01 1.48 9.65
CA HIS A 52 4.38 1.67 8.25
C HIS A 52 3.27 1.24 7.29
N ALA A 53 2.72 0.04 7.46
CA ALA A 53 1.64 -0.47 6.63
C ALA A 53 0.42 0.45 6.67
N VAL A 54 0.04 0.95 7.85
CA VAL A 54 -1.03 1.93 7.99
C VAL A 54 -0.73 3.22 7.22
N ARG A 55 0.48 3.78 7.31
CA ARG A 55 0.86 4.99 6.54
C ARG A 55 0.72 4.78 5.03
N VAL A 56 1.07 3.60 4.52
CA VAL A 56 0.93 3.28 3.09
C VAL A 56 -0.54 3.16 2.68
N LEU A 57 -1.36 2.47 3.49
CA LEU A 57 -2.80 2.38 3.22
C LEU A 57 -3.49 3.75 3.28
N SER A 58 -3.07 4.63 4.18
CA SER A 58 -3.55 6.01 4.25
C SER A 58 -3.09 6.85 3.06
N GLY A 59 -1.86 6.67 2.57
CA GLY A 59 -1.40 7.30 1.33
C GLY A 59 -2.26 6.88 0.12
N LEU A 60 -2.57 5.58 0.02
CA LEU A 60 -3.43 5.05 -1.03
C LEU A 60 -4.87 5.58 -0.91
N ASP A 61 -5.44 5.61 0.29
CA ASP A 61 -6.77 6.16 0.55
C ASP A 61 -6.90 7.63 0.14
N MET A 62 -5.90 8.45 0.50
CA MET A 62 -5.86 9.86 0.08
C MET A 62 -5.79 9.97 -1.45
N GLY A 63 -4.95 9.16 -2.12
CA GLY A 63 -4.85 9.15 -3.57
C GLY A 63 -6.19 8.84 -4.24
N ILE A 64 -6.91 7.84 -3.75
CA ILE A 64 -8.24 7.47 -4.25
C ILE A 64 -9.27 8.57 -3.98
N SER A 65 -9.23 9.16 -2.78
CA SER A 65 -10.17 10.21 -2.37
C SER A 65 -10.06 11.47 -3.23
N TYR A 66 -8.87 11.75 -3.78
CA TYR A 66 -8.61 12.92 -4.63
C TYR A 66 -8.62 12.62 -6.13
N LEU A 67 -9.08 11.46 -6.59
CA LEU A 67 -9.17 11.16 -8.04
C LEU A 67 -10.00 12.18 -8.84
N ASN A 68 -10.98 12.82 -8.20
CA ASN A 68 -11.82 13.86 -8.80
C ASN A 68 -11.28 15.30 -8.62
N ASP A 69 -10.14 15.48 -7.95
CA ASP A 69 -9.46 16.76 -7.76
C ASP A 69 -8.01 16.64 -8.24
N ALA A 70 -7.81 16.88 -9.53
CA ALA A 70 -6.52 16.71 -10.19
C ALA A 70 -5.41 17.58 -9.59
N ALA A 71 -5.73 18.79 -9.09
CA ALA A 71 -4.74 19.69 -8.52
C ALA A 71 -4.23 19.13 -7.18
N THR A 72 -5.15 18.73 -6.30
CA THR A 72 -4.81 18.12 -5.00
C THR A 72 -4.10 16.78 -5.19
N LEU A 73 -4.57 15.94 -6.12
CA LEU A 73 -3.92 14.67 -6.44
C LEU A 73 -2.49 14.86 -6.96
N THR A 74 -2.26 15.82 -7.85
CA THR A 74 -0.92 16.12 -8.38
C THR A 74 0.04 16.54 -7.25
N SER A 75 -0.43 17.41 -6.35
CA SER A 75 0.36 17.82 -5.18
C SER A 75 0.71 16.63 -4.27
N LEU A 76 -0.27 15.78 -3.98
CA LEU A 76 -0.08 14.57 -3.17
C LEU A 76 0.93 13.60 -3.82
N ILE A 77 0.75 13.28 -5.10
CA ILE A 77 1.63 12.33 -5.81
C ILE A 77 3.05 12.89 -5.91
N SER A 78 3.21 14.20 -6.13
CA SER A 78 4.52 14.85 -6.12
C SER A 78 5.21 14.72 -4.77
N HIS A 79 4.48 14.97 -3.67
CA HIS A 79 5.00 14.76 -2.32
C HIS A 79 5.41 13.30 -2.09
N LEU A 80 4.56 12.34 -2.43
CA LEU A 80 4.88 10.91 -2.31
C LEU A 80 6.08 10.51 -3.17
N ALA A 81 6.21 11.05 -4.38
CA ALA A 81 7.34 10.80 -5.27
C ALA A 81 8.65 11.25 -4.62
N THR A 82 8.70 12.45 -4.04
CA THR A 82 9.90 12.94 -3.33
C THR A 82 10.31 12.03 -2.17
N GLN A 83 9.35 11.50 -1.41
CA GLN A 83 9.62 10.55 -0.33
C GLN A 83 10.20 9.21 -0.82
N HIS A 84 9.78 8.76 -2.00
CA HIS A 84 10.20 7.48 -2.57
C HIS A 84 11.51 7.57 -3.34
N VAL A 85 11.79 8.68 -4.02
CA VAL A 85 13.08 8.92 -4.70
C VAL A 85 14.25 8.93 -3.71
N ALA A 86 14.01 9.37 -2.46
CA ALA A 86 15.02 9.34 -1.41
C ALA A 86 15.39 7.93 -0.90
N ARG A 87 14.72 6.86 -1.39
CA ARG A 87 14.96 5.48 -0.94
C ARG A 87 15.95 4.77 -1.87
N THR A 88 17.18 4.63 -1.39
CA THR A 88 18.23 3.87 -2.09
C THR A 88 17.76 2.46 -2.41
N GLY A 89 17.94 2.04 -3.67
CA GLY A 89 17.58 0.71 -4.14
C GLY A 89 16.13 0.54 -4.58
N LEU A 90 15.27 1.55 -4.42
CA LEU A 90 13.91 1.53 -5.00
C LEU A 90 13.98 1.57 -6.53
N LYS A 91 13.23 0.68 -7.18
CA LYS A 91 13.19 0.52 -8.65
C LYS A 91 11.75 0.58 -9.13
N ALA A 92 11.55 1.05 -10.37
CA ALA A 92 10.23 1.11 -11.00
C ALA A 92 9.49 -0.24 -11.01
N VAL A 93 10.22 -1.35 -11.12
CA VAL A 93 9.65 -2.71 -11.09
C VAL A 93 8.86 -3.01 -9.81
N TYR A 94 9.19 -2.39 -8.67
CA TYR A 94 8.46 -2.62 -7.42
C TYR A 94 7.11 -1.91 -7.39
N PHE A 95 6.94 -0.78 -8.08
CA PHE A 95 5.63 -0.16 -8.24
C PHE A 95 4.71 -1.02 -9.11
N GLY A 96 5.23 -1.56 -10.22
CA GLY A 96 4.49 -2.53 -11.03
C GLY A 96 4.13 -3.82 -10.26
N ALA A 97 5.04 -4.29 -9.39
CA ALA A 97 4.75 -5.42 -8.50
C ALA A 97 3.66 -5.08 -7.47
N MET A 98 3.70 -3.89 -6.86
CA MET A 98 2.66 -3.43 -5.94
C MET A 98 1.29 -3.36 -6.61
N GLY A 99 1.21 -2.84 -7.84
CA GLY A 99 -0.05 -2.84 -8.61
C GLY A 99 -0.63 -4.24 -8.79
N LYS A 100 0.21 -5.22 -9.18
CA LYS A 100 -0.19 -6.64 -9.29
C LYS A 100 -0.65 -7.22 -7.95
N VAL A 101 0.04 -6.87 -6.86
CA VAL A 101 -0.34 -7.31 -5.51
C VAL A 101 -1.71 -6.77 -5.13
N LEU A 102 -1.99 -5.49 -5.37
CA LEU A 102 -3.31 -4.90 -5.09
C LEU A 102 -4.40 -5.60 -5.91
N MET A 103 -4.16 -5.85 -7.20
CA MET A 103 -5.07 -6.61 -8.07
C MET A 103 -5.27 -8.07 -7.63
N THR A 104 -4.35 -8.63 -6.84
CA THR A 104 -4.47 -9.98 -6.29
C THR A 104 -5.21 -9.98 -4.94
N VAL A 105 -4.97 -8.98 -4.09
CA VAL A 105 -5.46 -8.95 -2.72
C VAL A 105 -6.86 -8.34 -2.62
N LEU A 106 -7.13 -7.26 -3.35
CA LEU A 106 -8.38 -6.51 -3.22
C LEU A 106 -9.65 -7.28 -3.66
N PRO A 107 -9.63 -8.11 -4.72
CA PRO A 107 -10.83 -8.88 -5.11
C PRO A 107 -11.33 -9.84 -4.02
N ALA A 108 -10.46 -10.28 -3.11
CA ALA A 108 -10.83 -11.14 -2.00
C ALA A 108 -11.44 -10.37 -0.80
N LEU A 109 -11.38 -9.04 -0.82
CA LEU A 109 -11.78 -8.18 0.30
C LEU A 109 -12.92 -7.22 -0.07
N ILE A 110 -13.09 -6.90 -1.36
CA ILE A 110 -14.07 -5.94 -1.86
C ILE A 110 -15.14 -6.69 -2.64
N ASP A 111 -16.38 -6.57 -2.19
CA ASP A 111 -17.53 -7.08 -2.93
C ASP A 111 -17.68 -6.34 -4.27
N ASN A 112 -17.97 -7.06 -5.35
CA ASN A 112 -18.11 -6.51 -6.70
C ASN A 112 -16.90 -5.68 -7.16
N PHE A 113 -15.68 -6.13 -6.83
CA PHE A 113 -14.45 -5.50 -7.30
C PHE A 113 -14.41 -5.43 -8.84
N ASN A 114 -14.24 -4.22 -9.40
CA ASN A 114 -14.09 -4.00 -10.83
C ASN A 114 -12.59 -3.89 -11.19
N PRO A 115 -12.00 -4.93 -11.83
CA PRO A 115 -10.58 -4.93 -12.17
C PRO A 115 -10.20 -3.96 -13.29
N ASP A 116 -11.14 -3.55 -14.15
CA ASP A 116 -10.86 -2.61 -15.25
C ASP A 116 -10.85 -1.15 -14.77
N ALA A 117 -11.62 -0.86 -13.71
CA ALA A 117 -11.67 0.47 -13.10
C ALA A 117 -10.51 0.73 -12.13
N TRP A 118 -9.84 -0.32 -11.66
CA TRP A 118 -8.75 -0.25 -10.69
C TRP A 118 -7.38 -0.18 -11.36
#